data_AF-A0A5B7TLY6-F1
#
_entry.id   AF-A0A5B7TLY6-F1
#
_cell.length_a   1.000
_cell.length_b   1.000
_cell.length_c   1.000
_cell.angle_alpha   90.00
_cell.angle_beta   90.00
_cell.angle_gamma   90.00
#
_symmetry.space_group_name_H-M   'P 1'
#
loop_
_entity.id
_entity.type
_entity.pdbx_description
1 polymer ?
#
loop_
_entity_poly.entity_id
_entity_poly.type
_entity_poly.pdbx_seq_one_letter_code
_entity_poly.pdbx_strand_id
1 'polypeptide(L)' 'MRYLRQFVIILFIAFIGEILNKIFNIPIPGNILGMVLLLFALIFGVIKLDYVDEVSKFLLEN' A
#
# COMPACT_ATOMS: atom_id res chain seq x y z
N MET A 1 3.03 11.69 15.58
CA MET A 1 2.91 10.21 15.59
C MET A 1 1.95 9.63 14.54
N ARG A 2 0.96 10.37 14.02
CA ARG A 2 -0.03 9.82 13.06
C ARG A 2 0.59 9.47 11.70
N TYR A 3 1.38 10.37 11.13
CA TYR A 3 2.10 10.16 9.85
C TYR A 3 2.98 8.91 9.84
N LEU A 4 3.80 8.68 10.88
CA LEU A 4 4.63 7.47 10.97
C LEU A 4 3.80 6.17 10.91
N ARG A 5 2.64 6.15 11.57
CA ARG A 5 1.75 4.98 11.55
C ARG A 5 1.16 4.74 10.15
N GLN A 6 0.71 5.80 9.48
CA GLN A 6 0.19 5.69 8.11
C GLN A 6 1.29 5.26 7.12
N PHE A 7 2.51 5.77 7.31
CA PHE A 7 3.67 5.39 6.51
C PHE A 7 4.06 3.93 6.69
N VAL A 8 4.05 3.41 7.92
CA VAL A 8 4.29 1.99 8.19
C VAL A 8 3.22 1.12 7.53
N ILE A 9 1.96 1.54 7.51
CA ILE A 9 0.88 0.80 6.82
C ILE A 9 1.18 0.70 5.31
N ILE A 10 1.54 1.81 4.67
CA ILE A 10 1.87 1.82 3.23
C ILE A 10 3.10 0.95 2.94
N LEU A 11 4.16 1.06 3.75
CA LEU A 11 5.35 0.21 3.63
C LEU A 11 5.03 -1.27 3.77
N PHE A 12 4.19 -1.62 4.75
CA PHE A 12 3.80 -3.01 4.99
C PHE A 12 3.02 -3.59 3.81
N ILE A 13 2.11 -2.82 3.23
CA ILE A 13 1.33 -3.23 2.04
C ILE A 13 2.22 -3.36 0.81
N ALA A 14 3.12 -2.41 0.60
CA ALA A 14 4.10 -2.48 -0.49
C ALA A 14 4.99 -3.72 -0.37
N PHE A 15 5.45 -4.03 0.85
CA PHE A 15 6.26 -5.22 1.13
C PHE A 15 5.48 -6.52 0.88
N ILE A 16 4.20 -6.59 1.28
CA ILE A 16 3.31 -7.72 0.95
C ILE A 16 3.13 -7.84 -0.57
N GLY A 17 2.89 -6.74 -1.27
CA GLY A 17 2.74 -6.72 -2.73
C GLY A 17 3.99 -7.27 -3.43
N GLU A 18 5.18 -6.96 -2.93
CA GLU A 18 6.44 -7.46 -3.47
C GLU A 18 6.69 -8.94 -3.14
N ILE A 19 6.35 -9.39 -1.92
CA ILE A 19 6.39 -10.81 -1.56
C ILE A 19 5.45 -11.61 -2.46
N LEU A 20 4.21 -11.16 -2.62
CA LEU A 20 3.24 -11.82 -3.50
C LEU A 20 3.73 -11.84 -4.94
N ASN A 21 4.33 -10.74 -5.41
CA ASN A 21 4.92 -10.72 -6.74
C ASN A 21 6.00 -11.79 -6.93
N LYS A 22 6.90 -11.93 -5.95
CA LYS A 22 7.95 -12.96 -5.97
C LYS A 22 7.39 -14.39 -5.89
N ILE A 23 6.32 -14.61 -5.12
CA ILE A 23 5.69 -15.93 -4.98
C ILE A 23 4.94 -16.32 -6.25
N PHE A 24 4.12 -15.42 -6.79
CA PHE A 24 3.27 -15.69 -7.95
C PHE A 24 4.01 -15.48 -9.29
N ASN A 25 5.24 -14.94 -9.26
CA ASN A 25 6.10 -14.68 -10.41
C ASN A 25 5.38 -13.92 -11.54
N ILE A 26 4.55 -12.95 -11.12
CA ILE A 26 3.68 -12.20 -12.02
C ILE A 26 4.58 -11.21 -12.80
N PRO A 27 4.43 -11.05 -14.12
CA PRO A 27 5.26 -10.14 -14.94
C PRO A 27 5.05 -8.64 -14.64
N ILE A 28 4.36 -8.31 -13.55
CA ILE A 28 4.03 -6.97 -13.13
C ILE A 28 4.99 -6.59 -11.98
N PRO A 29 5.53 -5.36 -11.92
CA PRO A 29 6.34 -4.91 -10.78
C PRO A 29 5.60 -5.03 -9.44
N GLY A 30 6.30 -5.46 -8.38
CA GLY A 30 5.73 -5.59 -7.02
C GLY A 30 5.08 -4.32 -6.48
N ASN A 31 5.59 -3.14 -6.86
CA ASN A 31 4.98 -1.83 -6.62
C ASN A 31 3.49 -1.80 -7.06
N ILE A 32 3.21 -2.18 -8.31
CA ILE A 32 1.85 -2.11 -8.86
C ILE A 32 0.94 -3.09 -8.12
N LEU A 33 1.45 -4.27 -7.75
CA LEU A 33 0.73 -5.21 -6.90
C LEU A 33 0.43 -4.63 -5.52
N GLY A 34 1.37 -3.90 -4.92
CA GLY A 34 1.15 -3.15 -3.67
C GLY A 34 0.02 -2.13 -3.80
N MET A 35 -0.04 -1.39 -4.91
CA MET A 35 -1.14 -0.44 -5.18
C MET A 35 -2.49 -1.16 -5.33
N VAL A 36 -2.53 -2.27 -6.05
CA VAL A 36 -3.75 -3.09 -6.21
C VAL A 36 -4.20 -3.67 -4.87
N LEU A 37 -3.26 -4.10 -4.03
CA LEU A 37 -3.54 -4.66 -2.72
C LEU A 37 -4.05 -3.60 -1.74
N LEU A 38 -3.48 -2.39 -1.77
CA LEU A 38 -3.99 -1.23 -1.05
C LEU A 38 -5.42 -0.90 -1.49
N LEU A 39 -5.69 -0.90 -2.80
CA LEU A 39 -7.02 -0.66 -3.35
C LEU A 39 -8.03 -1.68 -2.83
N PHE A 40 -7.71 -2.98 -2.87
CA PHE A 40 -8.57 -4.01 -2.30
C PHE A 40 -8.77 -3.82 -0.79
N ALA A 41 -7.71 -3.51 -0.03
CA ALA A 41 -7.82 -3.27 1.40
C ALA A 41 -8.73 -2.07 1.75
N LEU A 42 -8.75 -1.04 0.90
CA LEU A 42 -9.67 0.09 1.01
C LEU A 42 -11.10 -0.31 0.65
N ILE A 43 -11.30 -1.06 -0.46
CA ILE A 43 -12.63 -1.53 -0.90
C ILE A 43 -13.27 -2.46 0.14
N PHE A 44 -12.51 -3.40 0.71
CA PHE A 44 -12.99 -4.31 1.74
C PHE A 44 -13.13 -3.65 3.12
N GLY A 45 -12.72 -2.38 3.27
CA GLY A 45 -12.79 -1.65 4.54
C GLY A 45 -11.83 -2.15 5.61
N VAL A 46 -10.86 -3.00 5.25
CA VAL A 46 -9.78 -3.46 6.14
C VAL A 46 -8.93 -2.28 6.58
N ILE A 47 -8.71 -1.33 5.67
CA ILE A 47 -8.04 -0.07 5.92
C ILE A 47 -9.02 1.05 5.62
N LYS A 48 -9.24 1.97 6.57
CA LYS A 48 -9.98 3.20 6.28
C LYS A 48 -9.10 4.18 5.54
N LEU A 49 -9.70 4.91 4.61
CA LEU A 49 -9.02 5.92 3.79
C LEU A 49 -8.28 6.95 4.67
N ASP A 50 -8.87 7.37 5.79
CA ASP A 50 -8.25 8.27 6.80
C ASP A 50 -6.92 7.78 7.38
N TYR A 51 -6.62 6.48 7.32
CA TYR A 51 -5.35 5.90 7.80
C TYR A 51 -4.23 5.96 6.77
N VAL A 52 -4.51 6.36 5.54
CA VAL A 52 -3.49 6.40 4.48
C VAL A 52 -3.55 7.68 3.66
N ASP A 53 -4.64 8.46 3.71
CA ASP A 53 -4.85 9.65 2.87
C ASP A 53 -3.73 10.70 3.00
N GLU A 54 -3.38 11.10 4.23
CA GLU A 54 -2.37 12.15 4.47
C GLU A 54 -0.97 11.73 3.98
N VAL A 55 -0.51 10.52 4.31
CA VAL A 55 0.80 10.05 3.83
C VAL A 55 0.79 9.73 2.33
N SER A 56 -0.31 9.21 1.80
CA SER A 56 -0.41 8.96 0.35
C SER A 56 -0.32 10.25 -0.43
N LYS A 57 -1.02 11.32 0.01
CA LYS A 57 -0.90 12.65 -0.59
C LYS A 57 0.51 13.19 -0.47
N PHE A 58 1.12 13.10 0.71
CA PHE A 58 2.51 13.54 0.91
C PHE A 58 3.52 12.80 0.02
N LEU A 59 3.33 11.50 -0.22
CA LEU A 59 4.20 10.71 -1.10
C LEU A 59 3.97 10.98 -2.60
N LEU A 60 2.75 11.41 -2.96
CA LEU A 60 2.36 11.72 -4.33
C LEU A 60 2.60 13.20 -4.69
N GLU A 61 2.62 14.09 -3.70
CA GLU A 61 3.13 15.46 -3.81
C GLU A 61 4.66 15.40 -3.99
N ASN A 62 5.09 15.37 -5.26
CA ASN A 62 6.45 15.75 -5.67
C ASN A 62 6.49 17.23 -6.01
#